data_AF-A0A9E7ACN6-F1
#
_entry.id   AF-A0A9E7ACN6-F1
#
_cell.length_a   1.000
_cell.length_b   1.000
_cell.length_c   1.000
_cell.angle_alpha   90.00
_cell.angle_beta   90.00
_cell.angle_gamma   90.00
#
_symmetry.space_group_name_H-M   'P 1'
#
loop_
_entity.id
_entity.type
_entity.pdbx_description
1 polymer ?
#
loop_
_entity_poly.entity_id
_entity_poly.type
_entity_poly.pdbx_seq_one_letter_code
_entity_poly.pdbx_strand_id
1 'polypeptide(L)'
;MRMALLLLLAGCTPMAAMLDPPLAQLARWEAASAAAIAGEPVACPPGHAACARLHARRAEACMGLAMSSRAPGAACPATPQHLPCAIEAYATARALTPDPALAAGEAQARLCLAEWLAPADGLQEVARAAPAIAAAPPQRAPLLAARAALIAARPGAAPDAQRCAATRAGLGAAPPASREAHDLARRQASIPACGATP
;
A
#
# COMPACT_ATOMS: atom_id res chain seq x y z
N MET A 1 29.27 -53.46 -8.17
CA MET A 1 27.86 -53.14 -7.84
C MET A 1 27.80 -52.41 -6.50
N ARG A 2 27.84 -51.07 -6.51
CA ARG A 2 27.69 -50.22 -5.31
C ARG A 2 26.90 -48.98 -5.73
N MET A 3 25.59 -49.14 -5.92
CA MET A 3 24.73 -48.10 -6.49
C MET A 3 23.29 -48.26 -5.96
N ALA A 4 23.13 -48.39 -4.64
CA ALA A 4 21.81 -48.64 -4.03
C ALA A 4 21.64 -48.07 -2.61
N LEU A 5 22.30 -46.95 -2.28
CA LEU A 5 22.17 -46.37 -0.93
C LEU A 5 22.20 -44.83 -0.91
N LEU A 6 21.51 -44.18 -1.86
CA LEU A 6 21.41 -42.71 -1.95
C LEU A 6 19.97 -42.22 -2.24
N LEU A 7 18.94 -42.99 -1.91
CA LEU A 7 17.53 -42.66 -2.23
C LEU A 7 16.61 -42.45 -1.01
N LEU A 8 17.15 -42.41 0.22
CA LEU A 8 16.34 -42.37 1.45
C LEU A 8 16.35 -41.04 2.22
N LEU A 9 16.90 -39.97 1.66
CA LEU A 9 16.92 -38.63 2.31
C LEU A 9 15.98 -37.60 1.66
N ALA A 10 15.11 -38.01 0.73
CA ALA A 10 14.25 -37.10 -0.05
C ALA A 10 12.79 -37.00 0.45
N GLY A 11 12.48 -37.42 1.70
CA GLY A 11 11.09 -37.62 2.13
C GLY A 11 10.65 -37.02 3.46
N CYS A 12 11.48 -36.21 4.14
CA CYS A 12 11.06 -35.54 5.37
C CYS A 12 10.45 -34.16 5.09
N THR A 13 9.33 -34.12 4.36
CA THR A 13 8.40 -32.99 4.51
C THR A 13 7.84 -33.05 5.94
N PRO A 14 7.88 -31.94 6.71
CA PRO A 14 7.71 -32.03 8.15
C PRO A 14 6.24 -32.19 8.50
N MET A 15 5.88 -33.22 9.27
CA MET A 15 4.54 -33.32 9.90
C MET A 15 4.19 -32.07 10.75
N ALA A 16 5.18 -31.24 11.10
CA ALA A 16 4.97 -29.94 11.74
C ALA A 16 4.10 -28.98 10.90
N ALA A 17 4.15 -29.06 9.56
CA ALA A 17 3.27 -28.26 8.69
C ALA A 17 1.81 -28.76 8.71
N MET A 18 1.53 -29.95 9.22
CA MET A 18 0.15 -30.44 9.39
C MET A 18 -0.47 -29.97 10.71
N LEU A 19 0.34 -29.53 11.68
CA LEU A 19 -0.09 -29.20 13.04
C LEU A 19 -0.35 -27.69 13.25
N ASP A 20 0.14 -26.84 12.34
CA ASP A 20 -0.01 -25.38 12.41
C ASP A 20 -0.50 -24.85 11.05
N PRO A 21 -1.83 -24.66 10.87
CA PRO A 21 -2.40 -24.25 9.58
C PRO A 21 -1.83 -22.93 9.03
N PRO A 22 -1.58 -21.89 9.86
CA PRO A 22 -0.87 -20.68 9.41
C PRO A 22 0.53 -20.95 8.84
N LEU A 23 1.36 -21.75 9.51
CA LEU A 23 2.69 -22.08 8.99
C LEU A 23 2.62 -22.94 7.73
N ALA A 24 1.65 -23.86 7.66
CA ALA A 24 1.38 -24.64 6.46
C ALA A 24 1.05 -23.74 5.26
N GLN A 25 0.21 -22.72 5.48
CA GLN A 25 -0.15 -21.76 4.45
C GLN A 25 1.05 -20.92 4.01
N LEU A 26 1.87 -20.43 4.95
CA LEU A 26 3.10 -19.72 4.63
C LEU A 26 4.03 -20.57 3.77
N ALA A 27 4.27 -21.84 4.15
CA ALA A 27 5.13 -22.75 3.41
C ALA A 27 4.61 -22.99 1.98
N ARG A 28 3.29 -23.16 1.80
CA ARG A 28 2.70 -23.26 0.45
C ARG A 28 2.90 -21.98 -0.36
N TRP A 29 2.82 -20.82 0.29
CA TRP A 29 2.97 -19.53 -0.37
C TRP A 29 4.40 -19.19 -0.78
N GLU A 30 5.42 -19.87 -0.26
CA GLU A 30 6.82 -19.66 -0.67
C GLU A 30 7.04 -19.91 -2.17
N ALA A 31 6.25 -20.80 -2.78
CA ALA A 31 6.30 -21.11 -4.21
C ALA A 31 5.04 -20.65 -4.99
N ALA A 32 4.08 -20.01 -4.32
CA ALA A 32 2.83 -19.61 -4.96
C ALA A 32 2.99 -18.31 -5.76
N SER A 33 2.19 -18.16 -6.83
CA SER A 33 2.12 -16.90 -7.57
C SER A 33 1.38 -15.82 -6.76
N ALA A 34 1.63 -14.54 -7.08
CA ALA A 34 0.90 -13.44 -6.45
C ALA A 34 -0.62 -13.57 -6.63
N ALA A 35 -1.08 -14.03 -7.79
CA ALA A 35 -2.50 -14.29 -8.06
C ALA A 35 -3.08 -15.37 -7.12
N ALA A 36 -2.36 -16.46 -6.89
CA ALA A 36 -2.79 -17.51 -5.98
C ALA A 36 -2.86 -16.99 -4.52
N ILE A 37 -1.84 -16.28 -4.07
CA ILE A 37 -1.80 -15.68 -2.72
C ILE A 37 -2.95 -14.67 -2.52
N ALA A 38 -3.20 -13.82 -3.51
CA ALA A 38 -4.29 -12.84 -3.48
C ALA A 38 -5.69 -13.49 -3.56
N GLY A 39 -5.80 -14.67 -4.15
CA GLY A 39 -7.06 -15.43 -4.25
C GLY A 39 -7.38 -16.27 -3.02
N GLU A 40 -6.38 -16.69 -2.23
CA GLU A 40 -6.56 -17.60 -1.10
C GLU A 40 -6.81 -16.85 0.23
N PRO A 41 -7.95 -17.06 0.92
CA PRO A 41 -8.21 -16.47 2.22
C PRO A 41 -7.12 -16.80 3.25
N VAL A 42 -6.81 -15.85 4.13
CA VAL A 42 -5.83 -16.07 5.21
C VAL A 42 -6.45 -16.98 6.27
N ALA A 43 -5.82 -18.13 6.51
CA ALA A 43 -6.17 -19.03 7.60
C ALA A 43 -5.35 -18.68 8.84
N CYS A 44 -5.87 -17.76 9.64
CA CYS A 44 -5.21 -17.24 10.84
C CYS A 44 -6.15 -17.34 12.06
N PRO A 45 -5.83 -18.16 13.09
CA PRO A 45 -6.51 -18.08 14.37
C PRO A 45 -6.04 -16.85 15.16
N PRO A 46 -6.90 -16.24 16.00
CA PRO A 46 -6.54 -15.09 16.82
C PRO A 46 -5.29 -15.34 17.68
N GLY A 47 -4.38 -14.35 17.73
CA GLY A 47 -3.18 -14.39 18.56
C GLY A 47 -2.00 -15.21 18.01
N HIS A 48 -2.14 -15.83 16.84
CA HIS A 48 -1.05 -16.63 16.27
C HIS A 48 0.04 -15.76 15.63
N ALA A 49 1.31 -16.01 15.98
CA ALA A 49 2.44 -15.16 15.57
C ALA A 49 2.65 -15.10 14.05
N ALA A 50 2.32 -16.16 13.32
CA ALA A 50 2.46 -16.22 11.86
C ALA A 50 1.46 -15.33 11.09
N CYS A 51 0.39 -14.86 11.75
CA CYS A 51 -0.70 -14.14 11.10
C CYS A 51 -0.27 -12.81 10.49
N ALA A 52 0.56 -12.04 11.20
CA ALA A 52 1.06 -10.78 10.67
C ALA A 52 1.80 -11.00 9.34
N ARG A 53 2.62 -12.05 9.28
CA ARG A 53 3.39 -12.41 8.07
C ARG A 53 2.49 -12.89 6.93
N LEU A 54 1.43 -13.66 7.22
CA LEU A 54 0.44 -14.06 6.20
C LEU A 54 -0.27 -12.83 5.61
N HIS A 55 -0.80 -11.95 6.46
CA HIS A 55 -1.47 -10.74 5.98
C HIS A 55 -0.50 -9.82 5.21
N ALA A 56 0.75 -9.68 5.66
CA ALA A 56 1.76 -8.92 4.92
C ALA A 56 2.04 -9.52 3.52
N ARG A 57 2.23 -10.84 3.42
CA ARG A 57 2.41 -11.53 2.13
C ARG A 57 1.22 -11.35 1.19
N ARG A 58 0.00 -11.44 1.72
CA ARG A 58 -1.23 -11.19 0.94
C ARG A 58 -1.31 -9.74 0.47
N ALA A 59 -0.96 -8.79 1.34
CA ALA A 59 -0.94 -7.38 1.00
C ALA A 59 0.06 -7.07 -0.12
N GLU A 60 1.27 -7.61 -0.03
CA GLU A 60 2.31 -7.51 -1.07
C GLU A 60 1.84 -8.12 -2.39
N ALA A 61 1.21 -9.30 -2.35
CA ALA A 61 0.69 -9.97 -3.54
C ALA A 61 -0.41 -9.14 -4.22
N CYS A 62 -1.40 -8.67 -3.47
CA CYS A 62 -2.48 -7.82 -3.99
C CYS A 62 -1.94 -6.48 -4.52
N MET A 63 -0.99 -5.87 -3.83
CA MET A 63 -0.35 -4.64 -4.27
C MET A 63 0.48 -4.85 -5.55
N GLY A 64 1.22 -5.96 -5.64
CA GLY A 64 1.99 -6.34 -6.83
C GLY A 64 1.09 -6.53 -8.05
N LEU A 65 -0.04 -7.22 -7.89
CA LEU A 65 -1.05 -7.37 -8.94
C LEU A 65 -1.64 -6.02 -9.36
N ALA A 66 -2.00 -5.15 -8.41
CA ALA A 66 -2.49 -3.80 -8.73
C ALA A 66 -1.45 -3.06 -9.58
N MET A 67 -0.21 -2.98 -9.09
CA MET A 67 0.89 -2.24 -9.73
C MET A 67 1.35 -2.83 -11.06
N SER A 68 1.02 -4.09 -11.38
CA SER A 68 1.34 -4.69 -12.68
C SER A 68 0.69 -3.96 -13.86
N SER A 69 -0.43 -3.27 -13.62
CA SER A 69 -1.13 -2.46 -14.63
C SER A 69 -0.60 -1.02 -14.74
N ARG A 70 0.41 -0.65 -13.96
CA ARG A 70 0.90 0.73 -13.86
C ARG A 70 1.65 1.14 -15.11
N ALA A 71 1.20 2.23 -15.74
CA ALA A 71 1.93 2.84 -16.84
C ALA A 71 3.33 3.30 -16.41
N PRO A 72 4.33 3.33 -17.31
CA PRO A 72 5.67 3.82 -16.99
C PRO A 72 5.64 5.21 -16.35
N GLY A 73 6.31 5.35 -15.20
CA GLY A 73 6.37 6.59 -14.44
C GLY A 73 5.08 6.99 -13.71
N ALA A 74 3.96 6.27 -13.90
CA ALA A 74 2.74 6.51 -13.12
C ALA A 74 2.97 6.12 -11.66
N ALA A 75 2.31 6.84 -10.76
CA ALA A 75 2.48 6.64 -9.33
C ALA A 75 1.47 5.58 -8.80
N CYS A 76 0.37 5.36 -9.52
CA CYS A 76 -0.74 4.48 -9.17
C CYS A 76 -1.14 3.58 -10.36
N PRO A 77 -1.88 2.48 -10.12
CA PRO A 77 -2.20 1.47 -11.13
C PRO A 77 -3.28 1.97 -12.09
N ALA A 78 -3.36 1.34 -13.26
CA ALA A 78 -4.38 1.69 -14.26
C ALA A 78 -5.78 1.12 -13.91
N THR A 79 -5.90 0.30 -12.87
CA THR A 79 -7.19 -0.16 -12.34
C THR A 79 -7.14 -0.26 -10.81
N PRO A 80 -8.27 -0.12 -10.10
CA PRO A 80 -8.32 -0.22 -8.64
C PRO A 80 -8.54 -1.64 -8.12
N GLN A 81 -8.71 -2.65 -8.98
CA GLN A 81 -9.28 -3.97 -8.64
C GLN A 81 -8.65 -4.65 -7.42
N HIS A 82 -7.33 -4.58 -7.27
CA HIS A 82 -6.60 -5.23 -6.17
C HIS A 82 -6.24 -4.29 -5.01
N LEU A 83 -6.56 -3.00 -5.11
CA LEU A 83 -6.26 -2.02 -4.05
C LEU A 83 -7.04 -2.30 -2.76
N PRO A 84 -8.36 -2.62 -2.78
CA PRO A 84 -9.09 -2.97 -1.56
C PRO A 84 -8.48 -4.15 -0.80
N CYS A 85 -8.09 -5.21 -1.52
CA CYS A 85 -7.39 -6.35 -0.91
C CYS A 85 -6.07 -5.92 -0.25
N ALA A 86 -5.27 -5.11 -0.93
CA ALA A 86 -3.99 -4.64 -0.38
C ALA A 86 -4.22 -3.77 0.87
N ILE A 87 -5.21 -2.87 0.85
CA ILE A 87 -5.55 -1.99 1.98
C ILE A 87 -5.94 -2.82 3.20
N GLU A 88 -6.88 -3.77 3.04
CA GLU A 88 -7.33 -4.63 4.14
C GLU A 88 -6.17 -5.44 4.71
N ALA A 89 -5.40 -6.11 3.85
CA ALA A 89 -4.32 -6.98 4.28
C ALA A 89 -3.17 -6.20 4.95
N TYR A 90 -2.77 -5.02 4.45
CA TYR A 90 -1.78 -4.18 5.12
C TYR A 90 -2.28 -3.68 6.47
N ALA A 91 -3.54 -3.23 6.55
CA ALA A 91 -4.14 -2.74 7.79
C ALA A 91 -4.18 -3.83 8.86
N THR A 92 -4.59 -5.05 8.49
CA THR A 92 -4.60 -6.21 9.40
C THR A 92 -3.18 -6.60 9.82
N ALA A 93 -2.24 -6.66 8.88
CA ALA A 93 -0.83 -6.98 9.19
C ALA A 93 -0.24 -5.96 10.18
N ARG A 94 -0.48 -4.65 9.95
CA ARG A 94 0.02 -3.57 10.82
C ARG A 94 -0.62 -3.59 12.19
N ALA A 95 -1.92 -3.92 12.28
CA ALA A 95 -2.60 -4.06 13.56
C ALA A 95 -2.01 -5.18 14.43
N LEU A 96 -1.52 -6.26 13.79
CA LEU A 96 -0.86 -7.38 14.46
C LEU A 96 0.62 -7.13 14.76
N THR A 97 1.31 -6.41 13.88
CA THR A 97 2.73 -6.06 14.05
C THR A 97 3.00 -4.69 13.45
N PRO A 98 3.15 -3.65 14.28
CA PRO A 98 3.47 -2.31 13.81
C PRO A 98 4.83 -2.30 13.10
N ASP A 99 4.80 -2.08 11.79
CA ASP A 99 6.00 -1.97 10.94
C ASP A 99 5.82 -0.75 10.01
N PRO A 100 6.78 0.19 10.00
CA PRO A 100 6.76 1.32 9.08
C PRO A 100 6.61 0.94 7.61
N ALA A 101 7.21 -0.17 7.15
CA ALA A 101 7.08 -0.64 5.77
C ALA A 101 5.63 -1.02 5.43
N LEU A 102 4.93 -1.69 6.35
CA LEU A 102 3.50 -2.01 6.20
C LEU A 102 2.66 -0.74 6.20
N ALA A 103 3.00 0.25 7.04
CA ALA A 103 2.32 1.54 7.05
C ALA A 103 2.48 2.30 5.73
N ALA A 104 3.68 2.31 5.14
CA ALA A 104 3.91 2.89 3.82
C ALA A 104 3.13 2.15 2.71
N GLY A 105 3.06 0.82 2.78
CA GLY A 105 2.27 0.00 1.86
C GLY A 105 0.77 0.32 1.90
N GLU A 106 0.20 0.40 3.11
CA GLU A 106 -1.20 0.77 3.30
C GLU A 106 -1.49 2.19 2.80
N ALA A 107 -0.65 3.16 3.18
CA ALA A 107 -0.79 4.54 2.74
C ALA A 107 -0.79 4.62 1.21
N GLN A 108 0.17 3.97 0.57
CA GLN A 108 0.27 3.93 -0.89
C GLN A 108 -0.99 3.33 -1.53
N ALA A 109 -1.51 2.21 -1.00
CA ALA A 109 -2.69 1.56 -1.54
C ALA A 109 -3.94 2.44 -1.41
N ARG A 110 -4.14 3.08 -0.25
CA ARG A 110 -5.26 4.01 0.00
C ARG A 110 -5.18 5.25 -0.88
N LEU A 111 -4.01 5.86 -1.00
CA LEU A 111 -3.82 7.04 -1.87
C LEU A 111 -4.09 6.68 -3.34
N CYS A 112 -3.68 5.50 -3.79
CA CYS A 112 -4.04 5.06 -5.13
C CYS A 112 -5.53 4.80 -5.29
N LEU A 113 -6.22 4.26 -4.28
CA LEU A 113 -7.66 4.09 -4.36
C LEU A 113 -8.36 5.45 -4.45
N ALA A 114 -7.90 6.43 -3.68
CA ALA A 114 -8.44 7.79 -3.68
C ALA A 114 -8.36 8.48 -5.06
N GLU A 115 -7.37 8.15 -5.90
CA GLU A 115 -7.28 8.67 -7.27
C GLU A 115 -8.44 8.19 -8.15
N TRP A 116 -8.99 7.00 -7.89
CA TRP A 116 -10.11 6.40 -8.63
C TRP A 116 -11.49 6.84 -8.14
N LEU A 117 -11.57 7.44 -6.95
CA LEU A 117 -12.82 7.85 -6.35
C LEU A 117 -13.25 9.26 -6.80
N ALA A 118 -14.54 9.54 -6.60
CA ALA A 118 -15.05 10.90 -6.65
C ALA A 118 -14.27 11.80 -5.67
N PRO A 119 -14.07 13.09 -5.95
CA PRO A 119 -13.18 13.94 -5.14
C PRO A 119 -13.49 13.94 -3.63
N ALA A 120 -14.77 13.95 -3.25
CA ALA A 120 -15.18 13.91 -1.84
C ALA A 120 -14.83 12.57 -1.16
N ASP A 121 -15.08 11.44 -1.83
CA ASP A 121 -14.73 10.11 -1.32
C ASP A 121 -13.21 9.90 -1.30
N GLY A 122 -12.49 10.46 -2.27
CA GLY A 122 -11.04 10.48 -2.30
C GLY A 122 -10.44 11.20 -1.08
N LEU A 123 -11.06 12.29 -0.61
CA LEU A 123 -10.65 12.95 0.63
C LEU A 123 -10.86 12.07 1.87
N GLN A 124 -11.94 11.28 1.91
CA GLN A 124 -12.14 10.33 3.00
C GLN A 124 -11.05 9.26 3.02
N GLU A 125 -10.64 8.75 1.86
CA GLU A 125 -9.51 7.80 1.78
C GLU A 125 -8.17 8.45 2.15
N VAL A 126 -7.95 9.73 1.81
CA VAL A 126 -6.78 10.48 2.28
C VAL A 126 -6.78 10.59 3.81
N ALA A 127 -7.93 10.89 4.43
CA ALA A 127 -8.05 10.95 5.88
C ALA A 127 -7.79 9.59 6.53
N ARG A 128 -8.27 8.50 5.93
CA ARG A 128 -7.99 7.11 6.38
C ARG A 128 -6.52 6.73 6.19
N ALA A 129 -5.83 7.31 5.21
CA ALA A 129 -4.40 7.09 4.98
C ALA A 129 -3.51 7.87 5.97
N ALA A 130 -3.98 8.96 6.57
CA ALA A 130 -3.19 9.82 7.45
C ALA A 130 -2.42 9.08 8.57
N PRO A 131 -3.01 8.16 9.36
CA PRO A 131 -2.25 7.42 10.38
C PRO A 131 -1.16 6.53 9.76
N ALA A 132 -1.41 5.96 8.59
CA ALA A 132 -0.44 5.15 7.85
C ALA A 132 0.72 5.99 7.32
N ILE A 133 0.44 7.21 6.85
CA ILE A 133 1.47 8.17 6.41
C ILE A 133 2.34 8.60 7.59
N ALA A 134 1.75 8.89 8.74
CA ALA A 134 2.47 9.30 9.95
C ALA A 134 3.38 8.18 10.49
N ALA A 135 2.98 6.91 10.34
CA ALA A 135 3.77 5.75 10.74
C ALA A 135 4.75 5.24 9.67
N ALA A 136 4.74 5.82 8.46
CA ALA A 136 5.62 5.42 7.37
C ALA A 136 7.09 5.79 7.67
N PRO A 137 8.08 5.15 7.00
CA PRO A 137 9.48 5.49 7.18
C PRO A 137 9.74 6.96 6.81
N PRO A 138 10.66 7.66 7.49
CA PRO A 138 10.89 9.08 7.27
C PRO A 138 11.34 9.40 5.84
N GLN A 139 11.90 8.43 5.12
CA GLN A 139 12.28 8.60 3.71
C GLN A 139 11.07 8.56 2.75
N ARG A 140 9.95 7.94 3.16
CA ARG A 140 8.74 7.79 2.32
C ARG A 140 7.58 8.68 2.75
N ALA A 141 7.46 8.99 4.04
CA ALA A 141 6.39 9.83 4.58
C ALA A 141 6.22 11.18 3.84
N PRO A 142 7.29 11.93 3.50
CA PRO A 142 7.14 13.22 2.82
C PRO A 142 6.54 13.07 1.40
N LEU A 143 6.94 12.02 0.68
CA LEU A 143 6.38 11.69 -0.64
C LEU A 143 4.88 11.32 -0.54
N LEU A 144 4.52 10.47 0.44
CA LEU A 144 3.13 10.07 0.65
C LEU A 144 2.25 11.26 1.06
N ALA A 145 2.77 12.16 1.92
CA ALA A 145 2.09 13.39 2.30
C ALA A 145 1.89 14.33 1.10
N ALA A 146 2.88 14.48 0.23
CA ALA A 146 2.76 15.28 -0.99
C ALA A 146 1.68 14.70 -1.94
N ARG A 147 1.57 13.37 -2.04
CA ARG A 147 0.53 12.71 -2.85
C ARG A 147 -0.87 12.87 -2.26
N ALA A 148 -1.00 12.76 -0.94
CA ALA A 148 -2.23 13.10 -0.22
C ALA A 148 -2.68 14.55 -0.51
N ALA A 149 -1.73 15.49 -0.51
CA ALA A 149 -2.00 16.89 -0.84
C ALA A 149 -2.45 17.09 -2.30
N LEU A 150 -1.88 16.35 -3.26
CA LEU A 150 -2.32 16.39 -4.67
C LEU A 150 -3.78 15.94 -4.83
N ILE A 151 -4.18 14.89 -4.11
CA ILE A 151 -5.57 14.42 -4.09
C ILE A 151 -6.48 15.48 -3.47
N ALA A 152 -6.08 16.05 -2.33
CA ALA A 152 -6.85 17.11 -1.67
C ALA A 152 -6.95 18.41 -2.50
N ALA A 153 -6.00 18.65 -3.40
CA ALA A 153 -6.02 19.78 -4.31
C ALA A 153 -6.89 19.56 -5.57
N ARG A 154 -7.54 18.39 -5.74
CA ARG A 154 -8.42 18.12 -6.90
C ARG A 154 -9.58 19.10 -7.02
N PRO A 155 -9.96 19.53 -8.24
CA PRO A 155 -11.19 20.26 -8.46
C PRO A 155 -12.36 19.49 -7.87
N GLY A 156 -13.23 20.17 -7.13
CA GLY A 156 -14.37 19.57 -6.45
C GLY A 156 -14.06 18.76 -5.19
N ALA A 157 -12.79 18.62 -4.77
CA ALA A 157 -12.46 17.96 -3.51
C ALA A 157 -12.87 18.84 -2.31
N ALA A 158 -12.57 20.13 -2.37
CA ALA A 158 -12.83 21.09 -1.30
C ALA A 158 -12.96 22.51 -1.88
N PRO A 159 -13.42 23.50 -1.09
CA PRO A 159 -13.35 24.91 -1.47
C PRO A 159 -11.92 25.33 -1.85
N ASP A 160 -11.79 26.30 -2.76
CA ASP A 160 -10.49 26.71 -3.33
C ASP A 160 -9.46 27.13 -2.27
N ALA A 161 -9.87 27.79 -1.20
CA ALA A 161 -8.98 28.16 -0.10
C ALA A 161 -8.36 26.93 0.58
N GLN A 162 -9.15 25.87 0.80
CA GLN A 162 -8.68 24.62 1.40
C GLN A 162 -7.78 23.84 0.43
N ARG A 163 -8.15 23.79 -0.85
CA ARG A 163 -7.30 23.22 -1.91
C ARG A 163 -5.96 23.94 -1.98
N CYS A 164 -5.97 25.27 -1.86
CA CYS A 164 -4.76 26.08 -1.84
C CYS A 164 -3.88 25.77 -0.63
N ALA A 165 -4.47 25.72 0.57
CA ALA A 165 -3.77 25.32 1.79
C ALA A 165 -3.14 23.92 1.66
N ALA A 166 -3.87 22.96 1.08
CA ALA A 166 -3.36 21.62 0.80
C ALA A 166 -2.16 21.66 -0.15
N THR A 167 -2.22 22.42 -1.26
CA THR A 167 -1.06 22.54 -2.17
C THR A 167 0.18 23.13 -1.49
N ARG A 168 0.01 24.16 -0.65
CA ARG A 168 1.12 24.77 0.11
C ARG A 168 1.73 23.80 1.12
N ALA A 169 0.89 23.11 1.89
CA ALA A 169 1.35 22.08 2.82
C ALA A 169 2.07 20.94 2.10
N GLY A 170 1.54 20.50 0.95
CA GLY A 170 2.17 19.50 0.09
C GLY A 170 3.54 19.93 -0.40
N LEU A 171 3.70 21.18 -0.85
CA LEU A 171 4.99 21.71 -1.32
C LEU A 171 6.03 21.78 -0.19
N GLY A 172 5.61 22.11 1.03
CA GLY A 172 6.48 22.08 2.20
C GLY A 172 6.95 20.68 2.59
N ALA A 173 6.17 19.64 2.25
CA ALA A 173 6.51 18.24 2.53
C ALA A 173 7.21 17.54 1.36
N ALA A 174 6.98 17.96 0.11
CA ALA A 174 7.46 17.23 -1.06
C ALA A 174 9.00 17.23 -1.14
N PRO A 175 9.64 16.09 -1.46
CA PRO A 175 11.07 16.08 -1.71
C PRO A 175 11.44 17.07 -2.84
N PRO A 176 12.55 17.82 -2.73
CA PRO A 176 12.97 18.76 -3.75
C PRO A 176 13.11 18.08 -5.12
N ALA A 177 12.69 18.77 -6.18
CA ALA A 177 12.70 18.27 -7.57
C ALA A 177 11.92 16.96 -7.82
N SER A 178 11.09 16.53 -6.86
CA SER A 178 10.17 15.40 -7.09
C SER A 178 9.09 15.78 -8.08
N ARG A 179 8.55 14.76 -8.77
CA ARG A 179 7.38 14.93 -9.64
C ARG A 179 6.21 15.55 -8.86
N GLU A 180 6.00 15.10 -7.62
CA GLU A 180 4.96 15.59 -6.74
C GLU A 180 5.11 17.09 -6.45
N ALA A 181 6.33 17.57 -6.18
CA ALA A 181 6.60 19.00 -6.00
C ALA A 181 6.24 19.79 -7.27
N HIS A 182 6.63 19.30 -8.46
CA HIS A 182 6.27 19.94 -9.72
C HIS A 182 4.75 19.95 -9.97
N ASP A 183 4.08 18.83 -9.72
CA ASP A 183 2.63 18.69 -9.92
C ASP A 183 1.85 19.59 -8.93
N LEU A 184 2.32 19.71 -7.69
CA LEU A 184 1.75 20.61 -6.68
C LEU A 184 1.94 22.07 -7.04
N ALA A 185 3.12 22.47 -7.53
CA ALA A 185 3.37 23.85 -7.98
C ALA A 185 2.46 24.25 -9.15
N ARG A 186 2.32 23.36 -10.16
CA ARG A 186 1.38 23.59 -11.26
C ARG A 186 -0.06 23.69 -10.75
N ARG A 187 -0.44 22.85 -9.78
CA ARG A 187 -1.79 22.88 -9.20
C ARG A 187 -2.06 24.16 -8.42
N GLN A 188 -1.11 24.62 -7.61
CA GLN A 188 -1.20 25.86 -6.86
C GLN A 188 -1.45 27.06 -7.80
N ALA A 189 -0.70 27.17 -8.90
CA ALA A 189 -0.87 28.23 -9.89
C ALA A 189 -2.25 28.21 -10.58
N SER A 190 -2.91 27.05 -10.62
CA SER A 190 -4.23 26.87 -11.25
C SER A 190 -5.43 27.10 -10.31
N ILE A 191 -5.20 27.25 -9.00
CA ILE A 191 -6.28 27.45 -8.03
C ILE A 191 -6.52 28.97 -7.86
N PRO A 192 -7.72 29.50 -8.16
CA PRO A 192 -8.01 30.92 -8.08
C PRO A 192 -7.64 31.57 -6.74
N ALA A 193 -7.95 30.89 -5.63
CA ALA A 193 -7.65 31.38 -4.28
C ALA A 193 -6.16 31.36 -3.88
N CYS A 194 -5.26 30.84 -4.73
CA CYS A 194 -3.82 30.86 -4.48
C CYS A 194 -3.10 32.09 -5.05
N GLY A 195 -3.74 32.83 -5.97
CA GLY A 195 -3.17 34.01 -6.61
C GLY A 195 -3.52 35.34 -5.94
N ALA A 196 -4.45 35.35 -4.99
CA ALA A 196 -4.75 36.53 -4.18
C ALA A 196 -3.83 36.54 -2.96
N THR A 197 -2.68 37.22 -3.08
CA THR A 197 -2.02 37.79 -1.91
C THR A 197 -3.02 38.70 -1.18
N PRO A 198 -3.23 38.55 0.14
CA PRO A 198 -3.86 39.62 0.92
C PRO A 198 -3.00 40.89 0.85
#